data_AF-A0A1H3DCT8-F1
#
_entry.id   AF-A0A1H3DCT8-F1
#
_cell.length_a   1.000
_cell.length_b   1.000
_cell.length_c   1.000
_cell.angle_alpha   90.00
_cell.angle_beta   90.00
_cell.angle_gamma   90.00
#
_symmetry.space_group_name_H-M   'P 1'
#
loop_
_entity.id
_entity.type
_entity.pdbx_description
1 polymer ?
#
loop_
_entity_poly.entity_id
_entity_poly.type
_entity_poly.pdbx_seq_one_letter_code
_entity_poly.pdbx_strand_id
1 'polypeptide(L)'
;MKSYVVALALGMLLAAFYAVQNSGTVIVKFLTWQWSLHQGIWEVLVFAAGAVLMWITSLFAQLEYKNRYKSDTKELKRRIAELEDEKRSLLNALQREGNAGSREVFPQGEYAANEGVEAEK
;
A
#
# COMPACT_ATOMS: atom_id res chain seq x y z
N MET A 1 -9.62 17.67 8.07
CA MET A 1 -8.61 17.50 9.13
C MET A 1 -8.38 18.73 10.04
N LYS A 2 -8.82 19.95 9.70
CA LYS A 2 -8.52 21.17 10.49
C LYS A 2 -9.38 21.38 11.75
N SER A 3 -10.62 20.87 11.77
CA SER A 3 -11.58 21.11 12.87
C SER A 3 -11.26 20.35 14.17
N TYR A 4 -10.69 19.14 14.08
CA TYR A 4 -10.36 18.33 15.27
C TYR A 4 -9.32 18.98 16.18
N VAL A 5 -8.29 19.60 15.58
CA VAL A 5 -7.24 20.29 16.34
C VAL A 5 -7.81 21.49 17.10
N VAL A 6 -8.73 22.23 16.49
CA VAL A 6 -9.39 23.38 17.13
C VAL A 6 -10.27 22.93 18.28
N ALA A 7 -11.04 21.85 18.11
CA ALA A 7 -11.86 21.29 19.19
C ALA A 7 -11.00 20.80 20.37
N LEU A 8 -9.85 20.19 20.08
CA LEU A 8 -8.92 19.70 21.08
C LEU A 8 -8.28 20.87 21.86
N ALA A 9 -7.86 21.92 21.15
CA ALA A 9 -7.31 23.14 21.76
C ALA A 9 -8.35 23.84 22.65
N LEU A 10 -9.59 23.97 22.18
CA LEU A 10 -10.68 24.56 22.97
C LEU A 10 -10.99 23.73 24.22
N GLY A 11 -11.02 22.39 24.09
CA GLY A 11 -11.21 21.48 25.21
C GLY A 11 -10.08 21.60 26.25
N MET A 12 -8.84 21.75 25.80
CA MET A 12 -7.68 21.97 26.66
C MET A 12 -7.80 23.29 27.44
N LEU A 13 -8.22 24.36 26.77
CA LEU A 13 -8.36 25.70 27.35
C LEU A 13 -9.48 25.73 28.40
N LEU A 14 -10.61 25.09 28.11
CA LEU A 14 -11.72 24.96 29.06
C LEU A 14 -11.33 24.12 30.28
N ALA A 15 -10.61 23.02 30.09
CA ALA A 15 -10.14 22.21 31.19
C ALA A 15 -9.16 22.99 32.09
N ALA A 16 -8.17 23.67 31.50
CA ALA A 16 -7.24 24.50 32.27
C ALA A 16 -7.96 25.57 33.09
N PHE A 17 -8.97 26.24 32.51
CA PHE A 17 -9.78 27.22 33.23
C PHE A 17 -10.59 26.58 34.37
N TYR A 18 -11.16 25.40 34.13
CA TYR A 18 -11.89 24.64 35.13
C TYR A 18 -11.00 24.21 36.31
N ALA A 19 -9.78 23.72 36.05
CA ALA A 19 -8.79 23.39 37.09
C ALA A 19 -8.40 24.59 37.96
N VAL A 20 -8.22 25.77 37.34
CA VAL A 20 -7.84 26.98 38.09
C VAL A 20 -8.99 27.45 38.99
N GLN A 21 -10.23 27.41 38.49
CA GLN A 21 -11.40 27.79 39.28
C GLN A 21 -11.70 26.78 40.40
N ASN A 22 -11.45 25.50 40.14
CA ASN A 22 -11.74 24.41 41.06
C ASN A 22 -10.42 23.80 41.54
N SER A 23 -9.57 24.59 42.20
CA SER A 23 -8.30 24.10 42.78
C SER A 23 -8.48 23.21 44.02
N GLY A 24 -9.68 22.65 44.20
CA GLY A 24 -9.98 21.72 45.27
C GLY A 24 -9.20 20.42 45.15
N THR A 25 -9.24 19.63 46.22
CA THR A 25 -8.72 18.26 46.21
C THR A 25 -9.76 17.33 45.62
N VAL A 26 -9.39 16.56 44.60
CA VAL A 26 -10.22 15.53 43.98
C VAL A 26 -9.91 14.19 44.63
N ILE A 27 -10.96 13.48 45.05
CA ILE A 27 -10.83 12.13 45.61
C ILE A 27 -11.14 11.13 44.50
N VAL A 28 -10.11 10.41 44.06
CA VAL A 28 -10.21 9.35 43.06
C VAL A 28 -10.37 8.03 43.79
N LYS A 29 -11.50 7.36 43.58
CA LYS A 29 -11.78 6.03 44.15
C LYS A 29 -11.65 4.98 43.06
N PHE A 30 -10.77 4.01 43.25
CA PHE A 30 -10.57 2.90 42.34
C PHE A 30 -10.60 1.56 43.08
N LEU A 31 -11.69 0.81 42.89
CA LEU A 31 -12.03 -0.44 43.61
C LEU A 31 -11.96 -0.30 45.14
N THR A 32 -10.77 -0.38 45.73
CA THR A 32 -10.50 -0.28 47.17
C THR A 32 -9.56 0.86 47.54
N TRP A 33 -8.91 1.50 46.56
CA TRP A 33 -7.99 2.61 46.79
C TRP A 33 -8.70 3.95 46.67
N GLN A 34 -8.30 4.88 47.54
CA GLN A 34 -8.68 6.28 47.46
C GLN A 34 -7.42 7.13 47.47
N TRP A 35 -7.32 8.04 46.50
CA TRP A 35 -6.25 9.02 46.44
C TRP A 35 -6.85 10.42 46.41
N SER A 36 -6.34 11.30 47.25
CA SER A 36 -6.65 12.73 47.23
C SER A 36 -5.55 13.43 46.45
N LEU A 37 -5.88 13.91 45.24
CA LEU A 37 -4.96 14.65 44.38
C LEU A 37 -5.48 16.06 44.17
N HIS A 38 -4.56 17.00 43.95
CA HIS A 38 -4.97 18.35 43.54
C HIS A 38 -5.64 18.30 42.16
N GLN A 39 -6.71 19.05 41.95
CA GLN A 39 -7.49 18.96 40.70
C GLN A 39 -6.64 19.15 39.44
N GLY A 40 -5.73 20.14 39.44
CA GLY A 40 -4.83 20.36 38.30
C GLY A 40 -3.93 19.15 37.99
N ILE A 41 -3.43 18.44 39.01
CA ILE A 41 -2.62 17.24 38.83
C ILE A 41 -3.47 16.12 38.24
N TRP A 42 -4.71 15.96 38.74
CA TRP A 42 -5.64 14.95 38.25
C TRP A 42 -6.00 15.16 36.76
N GLU A 43 -6.31 16.40 36.37
CA GLU A 43 -6.65 16.71 34.98
C GLU A 43 -5.50 16.40 34.01
N VAL A 44 -4.26 16.76 34.37
CA VAL A 44 -3.08 16.43 33.57
C VAL A 44 -2.92 14.92 33.40
N LEU A 45 -3.15 14.14 34.46
CA LEU A 45 -3.11 12.68 34.40
C LEU A 45 -4.19 12.10 33.47
N VAL A 46 -5.41 12.64 33.52
CA VAL A 46 -6.51 12.22 32.64
C VAL A 46 -6.19 12.55 31.17
N PHE A 47 -5.65 13.73 30.89
CA PHE A 47 -5.21 14.08 29.54
C PHE A 47 -4.08 13.17 29.03
N ALA A 48 -3.09 12.90 29.88
CA ALA A 48 -1.99 11.99 29.55
C ALA A 48 -2.51 10.57 29.25
N ALA A 49 -3.43 10.06 30.07
CA ALA A 49 -4.08 8.78 29.84
C ALA A 49 -4.86 8.76 28.52
N GLY A 50 -5.57 9.83 28.19
CA GLY A 50 -6.27 9.99 26.91
C GLY A 50 -5.31 9.96 25.71
N ALA A 51 -4.17 10.64 25.79
CA ALA A 51 -3.15 10.64 24.75
C ALA A 51 -2.53 9.25 24.56
N VAL A 52 -2.22 8.54 25.65
CA VAL A 52 -1.74 7.15 25.59
C VAL A 52 -2.78 6.24 24.94
N LEU A 53 -4.06 6.42 25.27
CA LEU A 53 -5.15 5.64 24.68
C LEU A 53 -5.26 5.90 23.17
N MET A 54 -5.19 7.16 22.73
CA MET A 54 -5.13 7.51 21.30
C MET A 54 -3.92 6.92 20.60
N TRP A 55 -2.76 6.88 21.26
CA TRP A 55 -1.56 6.27 20.70
C TRP A 55 -1.74 4.75 20.52
N ILE A 56 -2.29 4.08 21.52
CA ILE A 56 -2.58 2.63 21.46
C ILE A 56 -3.61 2.33 20.36
N THR A 57 -4.69 3.10 20.27
CA THR A 57 -5.71 2.89 19.21
C THR A 57 -5.15 3.16 17.82
N SER A 58 -4.22 4.11 17.67
CA SER A 58 -3.47 4.32 16.43
C SER A 58 -2.65 3.08 16.05
N LEU A 59 -1.95 2.46 17.01
CA LEU A 59 -1.20 1.22 16.77
C LEU A 59 -2.13 0.07 16.33
N PHE A 60 -3.29 -0.09 16.98
CA PHE A 60 -4.27 -1.10 16.57
C PHE A 60 -4.82 -0.84 15.17
N ALA A 61 -5.13 0.42 14.83
CA ALA A 61 -5.54 0.78 13.47
C ALA A 61 -4.44 0.44 12.45
N GLN A 62 -3.17 0.77 12.74
CA GLN A 62 -2.05 0.46 11.86
C GLN A 62 -1.86 -1.05 11.62
N LEU A 63 -2.17 -1.91 12.61
CA LEU A 63 -2.13 -3.36 12.42
C LEU A 63 -3.17 -3.84 11.41
N GLU A 64 -4.37 -3.27 11.41
CA GLU A 64 -5.41 -3.58 10.43
C GLU A 64 -5.02 -3.09 9.02
N TYR A 65 -4.37 -1.92 8.91
CA TYR A 65 -3.87 -1.41 7.63
C TYR A 65 -2.76 -2.28 7.04
N LYS A 66 -1.82 -2.80 7.85
CA LYS A 66 -0.67 -3.58 7.35
C LYS A 66 -1.08 -4.87 6.63
N ASN A 67 -2.19 -5.49 7.02
CA ASN A 67 -2.71 -6.68 6.34
C ASN A 67 -3.33 -6.36 4.97
N ARG A 68 -4.04 -5.22 4.83
CA ARG A 68 -4.58 -4.76 3.55
C ARG A 68 -3.47 -4.41 2.55
N TYR A 69 -2.49 -3.61 2.96
CA TYR A 69 -1.38 -3.22 2.06
C TYR A 69 -0.56 -4.41 1.54
N LYS A 70 -0.34 -5.45 2.36
CA LYS A 70 0.37 -6.65 1.89
C LYS A 70 -0.42 -7.43 0.85
N SER A 71 -1.74 -7.50 0.99
CA SER A 71 -2.63 -8.12 0.01
C SER A 71 -2.65 -7.33 -1.30
N ASP A 72 -2.85 -6.02 -1.21
CA ASP A 72 -2.92 -5.13 -2.38
C ASP A 72 -1.60 -5.09 -3.14
N THR A 73 -0.47 -5.08 -2.42
CA THR A 73 0.86 -5.12 -3.05
C THR A 73 1.11 -6.46 -3.75
N LYS A 74 0.62 -7.58 -3.19
CA LYS A 74 0.76 -8.91 -3.81
C LYS A 74 -0.12 -9.04 -5.05
N GLU A 75 -1.34 -8.50 -5.00
CA GLU A 75 -2.24 -8.47 -6.15
C GLU A 75 -1.70 -7.57 -7.26
N LEU A 76 -1.21 -6.37 -6.92
CA LEU A 76 -0.65 -5.44 -7.90
C LEU A 76 0.62 -6.00 -8.56
N LYS A 77 1.49 -6.67 -7.79
CA LYS A 77 2.64 -7.39 -8.35
C LYS A 77 2.24 -8.54 -9.28
N ARG A 78 1.16 -9.27 -8.95
CA ARG A 78 0.64 -10.34 -9.80
C ARG A 78 0.12 -9.80 -11.14
N ARG A 79 -0.64 -8.71 -11.10
CA ARG A 79 -1.15 -8.03 -12.30
C ARG A 79 -0.02 -7.49 -13.19
N ILE A 80 1.04 -6.95 -12.58
CA ILE A 80 2.23 -6.50 -13.33
C ILE A 80 2.92 -7.67 -14.03
N ALA A 81 3.12 -8.80 -13.34
CA ALA A 81 3.74 -9.98 -13.93
C ALA A 81 2.92 -10.56 -15.09
N GLU A 82 1.60 -10.61 -14.96
CA GLU A 82 0.69 -11.07 -16.01
C GLU A 82 0.75 -10.16 -17.24
N LEU A 83 0.73 -8.84 -17.04
CA LEU A 83 0.87 -7.87 -18.12
C LEU A 83 2.25 -7.89 -18.79
N GLU A 84 3.32 -8.17 -18.04
CA GLU A 84 4.66 -8.35 -18.59
C GLU A 84 4.76 -9.63 -19.45
N ASP A 85 4.14 -10.73 -19.02
CA ASP A 85 4.09 -11.97 -19.79
C ASP A 85 3.26 -11.80 -21.06
N GLU A 86 2.12 -11.11 -21.00
CA GLU A 86 1.34 -10.76 -22.19
C GLU A 86 2.15 -9.90 -23.17
N LYS A 87 2.86 -8.88 -22.70
CA LYS A 87 3.76 -8.05 -23.51
C LYS A 87 4.85 -8.88 -24.19
N ARG A 88 5.48 -9.81 -23.46
CA ARG A 88 6.49 -10.72 -24.01
C ARG A 88 5.89 -11.66 -25.05
N SER A 89 4.69 -12.19 -24.81
CA SER A 89 4.01 -13.08 -25.75
C SER A 89 3.65 -12.36 -27.05
N LEU A 90 3.16 -11.12 -26.96
CA LEU A 90 2.82 -10.29 -28.12
C LEU A 90 4.06 -9.85 -28.89
N LEU A 91 5.14 -9.46 -28.22
CA LEU A 91 6.42 -9.15 -28.88
C LEU A 91 6.99 -10.36 -29.61
N ASN A 92 6.91 -11.55 -29.01
CA ASN A 92 7.34 -12.78 -29.67
C ASN A 92 6.45 -13.15 -30.87
N ALA A 93 5.15 -12.89 -30.81
CA ALA A 93 4.23 -13.09 -31.92
C ALA A 93 4.52 -12.11 -33.07
N LEU A 94 4.70 -10.82 -32.76
CA LEU A 94 5.10 -9.78 -33.72
C LEU A 94 6.47 -10.07 -34.35
N GLN A 95 7.43 -10.57 -33.58
CA GLN A 95 8.75 -10.95 -34.11
C GLN A 95 8.66 -12.17 -35.03
N ARG A 96 7.77 -13.13 -34.75
CA ARG A 96 7.47 -14.25 -35.65
C ARG A 96 6.78 -13.80 -36.93
N GLU A 97 5.84 -12.85 -36.84
CA GLU A 97 5.13 -12.30 -37.99
C GLU A 97 6.05 -11.43 -38.87
N GLY A 98 6.91 -10.60 -38.25
CA GLY A 98 7.94 -9.83 -38.95
C GLY A 98 9.00 -10.70 -39.63
N ASN A 99 9.32 -11.87 -39.08
CA ASN A 99 10.25 -12.83 -39.70
C ASN A 99 9.57 -13.71 -40.77
N ALA A 100 8.24 -13.82 -40.77
CA ALA A 100 7.47 -14.48 -41.83
C ALA A 100 7.32 -13.57 -43.06
N GLY A 101 7.27 -12.25 -42.88
CA GLY A 101 7.22 -11.27 -43.97
C GLY A 101 8.52 -11.08 -44.76
N SER A 102 9.66 -11.62 -44.30
CA SER A 102 10.96 -11.54 -45.02
C SER A 102 11.33 -12.82 -45.78
N ARG A 103 10.43 -13.80 -45.86
CA ARG A 103 10.58 -15.00 -46.72
C ARG A 103 9.62 -14.90 -47.90
N GLU A 104 9.80 -13.88 -48.74
CA GLU A 104 9.35 -14.02 -50.13
C GLU A 104 10.20 -15.10 -50.79
N VAL A 105 9.50 -16.16 -51.17
CA VAL A 105 10.02 -17.37 -51.81
C VAL A 105 10.49 -17.02 -53.21
N PHE A 106 11.80 -16.98 -53.44
CA PHE A 106 12.35 -17.09 -54.79
C PHE A 106 12.26 -18.55 -55.24
N PRO A 107 11.57 -18.88 -56.34
CA PRO A 107 11.54 -20.25 -56.84
C PRO A 107 12.87 -20.54 -57.53
N GLN A 108 13.71 -21.39 -56.93
CA GLN A 108 14.79 -22.05 -57.67
C GLN A 108 14.17 -23.13 -58.56
N GLY A 109 14.18 -22.88 -59.86
CA GLY A 109 13.80 -23.85 -60.88
C GLY A 109 14.75 -25.06 -60.85
N GLU A 110 14.17 -26.19 -60.53
CA GLU A 110 14.73 -27.54 -60.63
C GLU A 110 14.86 -27.91 -62.11
N TYR A 111 16.07 -27.87 -62.65
CA TYR A 111 16.37 -28.47 -63.96
C TYR A 111 17.04 -29.82 -63.71
N ALA A 112 16.19 -30.85 -63.69
CA ALA A 112 16.60 -32.24 -63.73
C ALA A 112 17.36 -32.53 -65.04
N ALA A 113 18.41 -33.33 -64.89
CA ALA A 113 19.22 -33.87 -65.96
C ALA A 113 18.39 -34.66 -66.97
N ASN A 114 18.76 -34.57 -68.25
CA ASN A 114 18.56 -35.66 -69.20
C ASN A 114 19.85 -35.88 -69.99
N GLU A 115 20.31 -37.12 -69.93
CA GLU A 115 21.48 -37.68 -70.59
C GLU A 115 21.33 -37.75 -72.12
N GLY A 116 22.47 -37.72 -72.81
CA GLY A 116 22.73 -38.45 -74.05
C GLY A 116 22.28 -37.79 -75.35
N VAL A 117 23.20 -37.51 -76.26
CA VAL A 117 23.59 -38.42 -77.37
C VAL A 117 24.77 -37.79 -78.12
N GLU A 118 25.74 -38.66 -78.43
CA GLU A 118 26.93 -38.46 -79.25
C GLU A 118 26.66 -37.77 -80.59
N ALA A 119 27.63 -36.98 -81.08
CA ALA A 119 28.03 -37.02 -82.48
C ALA A 119 29.45 -36.45 -82.64
N GLU A 120 30.39 -37.38 -82.74
CA GLU A 120 31.74 -37.25 -83.28
C GLU A 120 31.72 -36.72 -84.73
N LYS A 121 32.48 -35.67 -85.06
CA LYS A 121 33.60 -35.69 -86.04
C LYS A 121 34.29 -34.34 -86.18
#